data_AF-A0A974NDL0-F1
#
_entry.id   AF-A0A974NDL0-F1
#
_cell.length_a   1.000
_cell.length_b   1.000
_cell.length_c   1.000
_cell.angle_alpha   90.00
_cell.angle_beta   90.00
_cell.angle_gamma   90.00
#
_symmetry.space_group_name_H-M   'P 1'
#
loop_
_entity.id
_entity.type
_entity.pdbx_description
1 polymer ?
#
loop_
_entity_poly.entity_id
_entity_poly.type
_entity_poly.pdbx_seq_one_letter_code
_entity_poly.pdbx_strand_id
1 'polypeptide(L)' 'MPTEAKNKFNQRFQFTDDDLQPYANYDYIAYFEDGTSKLGTTDQEGYTESFYTATEQEISIHLVMDKEKEIS' A
#
# COMPACT_ATOMS: atom_id res chain seq x y z
N MET A 1 -2.73 32.99 0.70
CA MET A 1 -1.48 32.27 0.34
C MET A 1 -1.91 31.00 -0.39
N PRO A 2 -1.40 30.64 -1.58
CA PRO A 2 -1.90 29.44 -2.25
C PRO A 2 -1.21 28.21 -1.65
N THR A 3 -1.96 27.38 -0.92
CA THR A 3 -1.55 26.06 -0.42
C THR A 3 -2.02 25.00 -1.41
N GLU A 4 -1.28 24.80 -2.51
CA GLU A 4 -1.68 23.86 -3.59
C GLU A 4 -0.65 22.75 -3.87
N ALA A 5 0.32 22.50 -2.98
CA ALA A 5 1.41 21.56 -3.27
C ALA A 5 1.47 20.32 -2.37
N LYS A 6 0.39 19.90 -1.71
CA LYS A 6 0.49 18.78 -0.75
C LYS A 6 0.49 17.38 -1.39
N ASN A 7 -0.07 17.21 -2.59
CA ASN A 7 -0.37 15.89 -3.16
C ASN A 7 -0.05 15.81 -4.67
N LYS A 8 1.17 16.19 -5.07
CA LYS A 8 1.55 16.29 -6.48
C LYS A 8 1.86 14.93 -7.11
N PHE A 9 2.37 14.00 -6.32
CA PHE A 9 2.76 12.67 -6.78
C PHE A 9 1.81 11.64 -6.20
N ASN A 10 1.44 10.66 -7.01
CA ASN A 10 0.57 9.58 -6.59
C ASN A 10 1.12 8.23 -7.03
N GLN A 11 1.05 7.25 -6.13
CA GLN A 11 1.46 5.87 -6.37
C GLN A 11 0.39 4.93 -5.85
N ARG A 12 0.19 3.81 -6.54
CA ARG A 12 -0.69 2.71 -6.15
C ARG A 12 -0.03 1.42 -6.61
N PHE A 13 -0.13 0.38 -5.79
CA PHE A 13 0.52 -0.90 -6.04
C PHE A 13 -0.52 -1.99 -6.16
N GLN A 14 -0.27 -2.97 -7.03
CA GLN A 14 -1.07 -4.18 -7.17
C GLN A 14 -0.24 -5.38 -6.75
N PHE A 15 -0.80 -6.20 -5.87
CA PHE A 15 -0.22 -7.47 -5.47
C PHE A 15 -0.94 -8.62 -6.18
N THR A 16 -0.19 -9.36 -6.98
CA THR A 16 -0.63 -10.62 -7.59
C THR A 16 0.39 -11.71 -7.32
N ASP A 17 -0.03 -12.97 -7.38
CA ASP A 17 0.89 -14.10 -7.46
C ASP A 17 1.47 -14.27 -8.88
N ASP A 18 2.24 -15.35 -9.08
CA ASP A 18 2.89 -15.68 -10.35
C ASP A 18 1.89 -16.00 -11.47
N ASP A 19 0.64 -16.34 -11.13
CA ASP A 19 -0.45 -16.63 -12.08
C ASP A 19 -1.36 -15.39 -12.31
N LEU A 20 -0.93 -14.20 -11.85
CA LEU A 20 -1.68 -12.94 -11.89
C LEU A 20 -2.97 -12.95 -11.05
N GLN A 21 -3.14 -13.89 -10.13
CA GLN A 21 -4.27 -13.90 -9.21
C GLN A 21 -4.04 -12.83 -8.13
N PRO A 22 -4.97 -11.89 -7.92
CA PRO A 22 -4.79 -10.82 -6.94
C PRO A 22 -4.79 -11.33 -5.50
N TYR A 23 -3.87 -10.78 -4.70
CA TYR A 23 -3.89 -10.90 -3.25
C TYR A 23 -4.96 -9.97 -2.66
N ALA A 24 -6.23 -10.39 -2.77
CA ALA A 24 -7.37 -9.63 -2.28
C ALA A 24 -7.56 -9.73 -0.76
N ASN A 25 -7.85 -8.62 -0.10
CA ASN A 25 -8.11 -8.55 1.35
C ASN A 25 -6.94 -9.07 2.21
N TYR A 26 -5.72 -8.71 1.81
CA TYR A 26 -4.50 -8.90 2.58
C TYR A 26 -4.06 -7.59 3.18
N ASP A 27 -3.65 -7.63 4.44
CA ASP A 27 -3.08 -6.46 5.10
C ASP A 27 -1.68 -6.18 4.55
N TYR A 28 -1.30 -4.91 4.53
CA TYR A 28 0.02 -4.48 4.13
C TYR A 28 0.53 -3.36 5.05
N ILE A 29 1.84 -3.18 5.04
CA ILE A 29 2.53 -2.04 5.66
C ILE A 29 3.26 -1.27 4.57
N ALA A 30 2.92 0.01 4.43
CA ALA A 30 3.62 0.97 3.58
C ALA A 30 4.65 1.74 4.42
N TYR A 31 5.89 1.81 3.96
CA TYR A 31 6.98 2.57 4.58
C TYR A 31 7.39 3.73 3.67
N PHE A 32 7.43 4.93 4.25
CA PHE A 32 7.78 6.18 3.56
C PHE A 32 9.23 6.58 3.86
N GLU A 33 9.82 7.41 3.00
CA GLU A 33 11.22 7.86 3.16
C GLU A 33 11.46 8.68 4.44
N ASP A 34 10.43 9.33 4.97
CA ASP A 34 10.49 10.07 6.23
C ASP A 34 10.51 9.17 7.48
N GLY A 35 10.48 7.85 7.28
CA GLY A 35 10.48 6.84 8.34
C GLY A 35 9.10 6.56 8.93
N THR A 36 8.04 7.22 8.45
CA THR A 36 6.68 6.89 8.85
C THR A 36 6.19 5.63 8.13
N SER A 37 5.16 5.01 8.70
CA SER A 37 4.52 3.84 8.13
C SER A 37 3.00 3.93 8.20
N LYS A 38 2.33 3.26 7.25
CA LYS A 38 0.87 3.17 7.21
C LYS A 38 0.42 1.72 7.02
N LEU A 39 -0.60 1.32 7.77
CA LEU A 39 -1.30 0.06 7.58
C LEU A 39 -2.46 0.25 6.60
N GLY A 40 -2.72 -0.78 5.78
CA GLY A 40 -3.90 -0.85 4.95
C GLY A 40 -4.22 -2.27 4.55
N THR A 41 -5.31 -2.44 3.79
CA THR A 41 -5.76 -3.72 3.26
C THR A 41 -5.97 -3.58 1.76
N THR A 42 -5.53 -4.58 0.98
CA THR A 42 -5.75 -4.59 -0.47
C THR A 42 -7.23 -4.76 -0.83
N ASP A 43 -7.66 -4.16 -1.94
CA ASP A 43 -9.02 -4.34 -2.47
C ASP A 43 -9.22 -5.72 -3.14
N GLN A 44 -10.39 -5.95 -3.73
CA GLN A 44 -10.70 -7.23 -4.39
C GLN A 44 -9.81 -7.54 -5.61
N GLU A 45 -9.17 -6.51 -6.17
CA GLU A 45 -8.27 -6.63 -7.33
C GLU A 45 -6.79 -6.62 -6.90
N GLY A 46 -6.53 -6.70 -5.59
CA GLY A 46 -5.18 -6.77 -5.03
C GLY A 46 -4.48 -5.42 -4.92
N TYR A 47 -5.18 -4.31 -5.11
CA TYR A 47 -4.57 -2.99 -5.06
C TYR A 47 -4.53 -2.40 -3.65
N THR A 48 -3.47 -1.65 -3.36
CA THR A 48 -3.41 -0.73 -2.21
C THR A 48 -4.36 0.46 -2.39
N GLU A 49 -4.45 1.32 -1.38
CA GLU A 49 -4.95 2.67 -1.60
C GLU A 49 -3.97 3.48 -2.49
N SER A 50 -4.43 4.64 -2.97
CA SER A 50 -3.54 5.61 -3.62
C SER A 50 -2.81 6.43 -2.56
N PHE A 51 -1.48 6.38 -2.58
CA PHE A 51 -0.64 7.24 -1.76
C PHE A 51 -0.41 8.56 -2.49
N TYR A 52 -0.63 9.68 -1.79
CA TYR A 52 -0.40 11.01 -2.33
C TYR A 52 0.69 11.71 -1.53
N THR A 53 1.71 12.20 -2.21
CA THR A 53 2.88 12.81 -1.57
C THR A 53 3.18 14.18 -2.18
N ALA A 54 3.75 15.07 -1.37
CA ALA A 54 4.14 16.41 -1.81
C ALA A 54 5.39 16.36 -2.71
N THR A 55 6.28 15.41 -2.44
CA THR A 55 7.52 15.15 -3.17
C THR A 55 7.50 13.75 -3.75
N GLU A 56 8.25 13.56 -4.83
CA GLU A 56 8.61 12.24 -5.32
C GLU A 56 9.40 11.52 -4.22
N GLN A 57 9.04 10.27 -3.95
CA GLN A 57 9.68 9.43 -2.93
C GLN A 57 9.42 7.96 -3.24
N GLU A 58 10.32 7.09 -2.81
CA GLU A 58 10.11 5.66 -2.79
C GLU A 58 9.16 5.27 -1.66
N ILE A 59 8.21 4.37 -1.96
CA ILE A 59 7.32 3.79 -0.96
C ILE A 59 7.53 2.27 -1.02
N SER A 60 8.04 1.68 0.06
CA SER A 60 8.15 0.23 0.17
C SER A 60 6.85 -0.34 0.73
N ILE A 61 6.23 -1.28 0.02
CA ILE A 61 4.99 -1.93 0.48
C ILE A 61 5.26 -3.41 0.76
N HIS A 62 4.98 -3.84 1.98
CA HIS A 62 5.15 -5.23 2.40
C HIS A 62 3.78 -5.85 2.69
N LEU A 63 3.46 -6.95 1.99
CA LEU A 63 2.23 -7.72 2.22
C LEU A 63 2.39 -8.61 3.46
N VAL A 64 1.37 -8.64 4.32
CA VAL A 64 1.34 -9.47 5.53
C VAL A 64 0.70 -10.81 5.19
N MET A 65 1.52 -11.86 5.09
CA MET A 65 1.10 -13.20 4.67
C MET A 65 0.63 -14.09 5.84
N ASP A 66 1.05 -13.77 7.05
CA ASP A 66 0.74 -14.56 8.24
C ASP A 66 -0.65 -14.18 8.77
N LYS A 67 -1.69 -14.73 8.13
CA LYS A 67 -2.95 -14.93 8.84
C LYS A 67 -2.73 -16.12 9.76
N GLU A 68 -2.37 -15.87 11.02
CA GLU A 68 -2.44 -16.91 12.05
C GLU A 68 -3.81 -17.57 11.93
N LYS A 69 -3.83 -18.83 11.51
CA LYS A 69 -5.05 -19.64 11.54
C LYS A 69 -5.40 -19.81 13.00
N GLU A 70 -6.36 -19.05 13.51
CA GLU A 70 -7.11 -19.49 14.69
C GLU A 70 -7.74 -20.84 14.33
N ILE A 71 -7.16 -21.90 14.90
CA ILE A 71 -7.70 -23.25 14.84
C ILE A 71 -8.87 -23.25 15.83
N SER A 72 -10.09 -23.07 15.33
CA SER A 72 -11.35 -23.29 16.08
C SER A 72 -11.84 -24.71 15.91
#